data_AF-A0A1Y0BFY4-F1
#
_entry.id   AF-A0A1Y0BFY4-F1
#
_cell.length_a   1.000
_cell.length_b   1.000
_cell.length_c   1.000
_cell.angle_alpha   90.00
_cell.angle_beta   90.00
_cell.angle_gamma   90.00
#
_symmetry.space_group_name_H-M   'P 1'
#
loop_
_entity.id
_entity.type
_entity.pdbx_description
1 polymer ?
#
loop_
_entity_poly.entity_id
_entity_poly.type
_entity_poly.pdbx_seq_one_letter_code
_entity_poly.pdbx_strand_id
1 'polypeptide(L)' 'MSYQVKITPNGRMSLPAELRKRLGLSDGGALFIHETPDGLVLRTAAQSVARAQAIARQYLDPSRSLVDDFLAFRRTDSGE' A
#
# COMPACT_ATOMS: atom_id res chain seq x y z
N MET A 1 14.23 0.59 -13.60
CA MET A 1 14.82 1.94 -13.63
C MET A 1 15.34 2.25 -12.24
N SER A 2 16.62 2.58 -12.10
CA SER A 2 17.26 2.88 -10.81
C SER A 2 17.58 4.37 -10.73
N TYR A 3 17.51 4.92 -9.52
CA TYR A 3 17.91 6.29 -9.22
C TYR A 3 18.92 6.25 -8.07
N GLN A 4 20.08 6.85 -8.26
CA GLN A 4 21.00 7.10 -7.15
C GLN A 4 20.57 8.36 -6.42
N VAL A 5 20.31 8.26 -5.12
CA VAL A 5 19.94 9.40 -4.27
C VAL A 5 20.95 9.48 -3.14
N LYS A 6 21.45 10.69 -2.86
CA LYS A 6 22.31 10.93 -1.70
C LYS A 6 21.43 11.18 -0.47
N ILE A 7 21.80 10.54 0.64
CA ILE A 7 21.24 10.84 1.95
C ILE A 7 22.15 11.87 2.60
N THR A 8 21.57 13.00 3.00
CA THR A 8 22.31 14.05 3.72
C THR A 8 22.59 13.60 5.16
N PRO A 9 23.58 14.19 5.86
CA PRO A 9 23.93 13.78 7.24
C PRO A 9 22.77 13.83 8.24
N ASN A 10 21.74 14.64 7.99
CA ASN A 10 20.51 14.72 8.79
C ASN A 10 19.44 13.68 8.39
N GLY A 11 19.78 12.67 7.58
CA GLY A 11 18.89 11.58 7.19
C GLY A 11 17.88 11.91 6.09
N ARG A 12 17.96 13.10 5.46
CA ARG A 12 17.02 13.48 4.39
C ARG A 12 17.51 12.96 3.04
N MET A 13 16.57 12.57 2.19
CA MET A 13 16.82 12.24 0.78
C MET A 13 15.88 13.06 -0.11
N SER A 14 16.40 13.55 -1.23
CA SER A 14 15.59 14.30 -2.19
C SER A 14 15.02 13.37 -3.24
N LEU A 15 13.70 13.41 -3.42
CA LEU A 15 13.04 12.62 -4.46
C LEU A 15 13.16 13.34 -5.82
N PRO A 16 13.78 12.73 -6.84
CA PRO A 16 13.91 13.35 -8.16
C PRO A 16 12.57 13.82 -8.72
N ALA A 17 12.56 14.96 -9.42
CA ALA A 17 11.33 15.60 -9.89
C ALA A 17 10.46 14.67 -10.76
N GLU A 18 11.08 13.87 -11.62
CA GLU A 18 10.39 12.90 -12.46
C GLU A 18 9.71 11.78 -11.64
N LEU A 19 10.31 11.38 -10.50
CA LEU A 19 9.66 10.43 -9.61
C LEU A 19 8.46 11.06 -8.90
N ARG A 20 8.59 12.31 -8.45
CA ARG A 20 7.47 13.04 -7.82
C ARG A 20 6.26 13.12 -8.75
N LYS A 21 6.46 13.53 -10.01
CA LYS A 21 5.38 13.62 -11.01
C LYS A 21 4.71 12.28 -11.24
N ARG A 22 5.50 11.23 -11.49
CA ARG A 22 4.97 9.88 -11.77
C ARG A 22 4.23 9.25 -10.59
N LEU A 23 4.63 9.58 -9.36
CA LEU A 23 3.98 9.11 -8.14
C LEU A 23 2.83 10.01 -7.68
N GLY A 24 2.51 11.08 -8.41
CA GLY A 24 1.46 12.03 -8.03
C GLY A 24 1.81 12.86 -6.78
N LEU A 25 3.09 13.04 -6.49
CA LEU A 25 3.62 13.79 -5.33
C LEU A 25 4.16 15.17 -5.73
N SER A 26 3.63 15.74 -6.82
CA SER A 26 4.06 17.05 -7.35
C SER A 26 3.81 18.17 -6.34
N ASP A 27 2.69 18.12 -5.63
CA ASP A 27 2.25 19.11 -4.62
C ASP A 27 2.63 18.70 -3.19
N GLY A 28 3.54 17.73 -3.06
CA GLY A 28 3.89 17.11 -1.78
C GLY A 28 3.07 15.83 -1.51
N GLY A 29 3.17 15.32 -0.28
CA GLY A 29 2.53 14.08 0.14
C GLY A 29 3.45 13.19 0.97
N ALA A 30 3.00 11.96 1.23
CA ALA A 30 3.72 11.00 2.05
C ALA A 30 4.10 9.74 1.26
N LEU A 31 5.28 9.21 1.57
CA LEU A 31 5.72 7.88 1.17
C LEU A 31 5.94 7.04 2.42
N PHE A 32 5.53 5.79 2.36
CA PHE A 32 5.80 4.79 3.37
C PHE A 32 7.06 4.02 2.99
N ILE A 33 7.98 3.90 3.94
CA ILE A 33 9.17 3.07 3.81
C ILE A 33 8.87 1.75 4.50
N HIS A 34 8.98 0.66 3.75
CA HIS A 34 8.86 -0.69 4.28
C HIS A 34 10.22 -1.36 4.27
N GLU A 35 10.65 -1.84 5.44
CA GLU A 35 11.81 -2.70 5.54
C GLU A 35 11.43 -4.13 5.14
N THR A 36 12.30 -4.75 4.36
CA THR A 36 12.16 -6.13 3.85
C THR A 36 13.52 -6.82 3.95
N PRO A 37 13.57 -8.16 3.89
CA PRO A 37 14.85 -8.88 3.93
C PRO A 37 15.86 -8.45 2.86
N ASP A 38 15.36 -8.00 1.71
CA ASP A 38 16.18 -7.60 0.56
C ASP A 38 16.46 -6.07 0.50
N GLY A 39 16.00 -5.32 1.50
CA GLY A 39 16.20 -3.87 1.60
C GLY A 39 14.91 -3.07 1.81
N LEU A 40 14.92 -1.82 1.37
CA LEU A 40 13.81 -0.88 1.60
C LEU A 40 12.93 -0.72 0.36
N VAL A 41 11.61 -0.73 0.56
CA VAL A 41 10.63 -0.45 -0.49
C VAL A 41 9.80 0.77 -0.12
N LEU A 42 9.84 1.79 -0.96
CA LEU A 42 9.02 2.99 -0.83
C LEU A 42 7.69 2.82 -1.58
N ARG A 43 6.58 3.18 -0.93
CA ARG A 43 5.24 3.12 -1.54
C ARG A 43 4.41 4.36 -1.19
N THR A 44 3.56 4.77 -2.11
CA THR A 44 2.47 5.72 -1.79
C THR A 44 1.36 5.00 -1.00
N ALA A 45 0.49 5.76 -0.33
CA ALA A 45 -0.68 5.20 0.35
C ALA A 45 -1.53 4.34 -0.60
N ALA A 46 -1.81 4.85 -1.80
CA ALA A 46 -2.60 4.15 -2.82
C ALA A 46 -1.96 2.82 -3.23
N GLN A 47 -0.64 2.79 -3.42
CA GLN A 47 0.08 1.55 -3.73
C GLN A 47 0.06 0.55 -2.57
N SER A 48 0.16 1.02 -1.33
CA SER A 48 0.06 0.16 -0.14
C SER A 48 -1.33 -0.46 -0.02
N VAL A 49 -2.40 0.32 -0.25
CA VAL A 49 -3.78 -0.18 -0.30
C VAL A 49 -3.96 -1.20 -1.42
N ALA A 50 -3.51 -0.88 -2.63
CA ALA A 50 -3.60 -1.79 -3.77
C ALA A 50 -2.86 -3.11 -3.52
N ARG A 51 -1.70 -3.07 -2.86
CA ARG A 51 -0.97 -4.29 -2.44
C ARG A 51 -1.77 -5.10 -1.43
N ALA A 52 -2.31 -4.47 -0.40
CA ALA A 52 -3.12 -5.16 0.60
C ALA A 52 -4.35 -5.83 -0.03
N GLN A 53 -5.03 -5.12 -0.94
CA GLN A 53 -6.15 -5.66 -1.71
C GLN A 53 -5.72 -6.83 -2.61
N ALA A 54 -4.57 -6.74 -3.27
CA ALA A 54 -4.05 -7.81 -4.12
C ALA A 54 -3.74 -9.09 -3.32
N ILE A 55 -3.17 -8.96 -2.12
CA ILE A 55 -2.94 -10.09 -1.21
C ILE A 55 -4.28 -10.68 -0.79
N ALA A 56 -5.22 -9.85 -0.33
CA ALA A 56 -6.53 -10.31 0.09
C ALA A 56 -7.23 -11.12 -1.02
N ARG A 57 -7.22 -10.61 -2.26
CA ARG A 57 -7.80 -11.26 -3.45
C ARG A 57 -7.30 -12.69 -3.71
N GLN A 58 -6.10 -13.05 -3.28
CA GLN A 58 -5.58 -14.42 -3.43
C GLN A 58 -6.34 -15.45 -2.58
N TYR A 59 -7.04 -14.99 -1.54
CA TYR A 59 -7.77 -15.82 -0.60
C TYR A 59 -9.29 -15.70 -0.73
N LEU A 60 -9.78 -14.87 -1.66
CA LEU A 60 -11.22 -14.69 -1.87
C LEU A 60 -11.70 -15.63 -2.98
N ASP A 61 -12.81 -16.30 -2.73
CA ASP A 61 -13.58 -16.94 -3.79
C ASP A 61 -14.33 -15.86 -4.59
N PRO A 62 -14.05 -15.67 -5.89
CA PRO A 62 -14.70 -14.64 -6.69
C PRO A 62 -16.21 -14.86 -6.88
N SER A 63 -16.72 -16.07 -6.61
CA SER A 63 -18.15 -16.39 -6.65
C SER A 63 -18.89 -16.06 -5.35
N ARG A 64 -18.16 -15.67 -4.30
CA ARG A 64 -18.70 -15.50 -2.95
C ARG A 64 -18.54 -14.05 -2.46
N SER A 65 -19.63 -13.45 -2.00
CA SER A 65 -19.58 -12.13 -1.38
C SER A 65 -19.26 -12.27 0.11
N LEU A 66 -18.00 -12.06 0.46
CA LEU A 66 -17.53 -12.11 1.86
C LEU A 66 -18.23 -11.11 2.76
N VAL A 67 -18.66 -9.97 2.21
CA VAL A 67 -19.43 -8.98 2.98
C VAL A 67 -20.80 -9.56 3.32
N ASP A 68 -21.47 -10.18 2.36
CA ASP A 68 -22.79 -10.78 2.60
C ASP A 68 -22.68 -12.01 3.52
N ASP A 69 -21.65 -12.84 3.36
CA ASP A 69 -21.38 -13.96 4.26
C ASP A 69 -21.10 -13.51 5.69
N PHE A 70 -20.29 -12.46 5.84
CA PHE A 70 -19.97 -11.90 7.15
C PHE A 70 -21.22 -11.30 7.81
N LEU A 71 -22.03 -10.55 7.06
CA LEU A 71 -23.28 -9.98 7.56
C LEU A 71 -24.30 -11.06 7.90
N ALA A 72 -24.40 -12.12 7.08
CA ALA A 72 -25.26 -13.26 7.35
C ALA A 72 -24.83 -14.00 8.62
N PHE A 73 -23.54 -14.30 8.76
CA PHE A 73 -22.96 -14.89 9.97
C PHE A 73 -23.22 -14.02 11.20
N ARG A 74 -23.05 -12.70 11.09
CA ARG A 74 -23.27 -11.78 12.21
C ARG A 74 -24.73 -11.76 12.68
N ARG A 75 -25.70 -11.93 11.76
CA ARG A 75 -27.12 -12.02 12.11
C ARG A 75 -27.40 -13.29 12.90
N THR A 76 -26.90 -14.44 12.44
CA THR A 76 -27.05 -15.72 13.15
C THR A 76 -26.33 -15.75 14.49
N ASP A 77 -25.15 -15.13 14.60
CA ASP A 77 -24.34 -15.10 15.83
C ASP A 77 -24.90 -14.12 16.88
N SER A 78 -25.55 -13.04 16.45
CA SER A 78 -26.13 -12.03 17.36
C SER A 78 -27.53 -12.39 17.89
N GLY A 79 -28.12 -13.52 17.46
CA GLY A 79 -29.41 -14.00 17.97
C GLY A 79 -30.63 -13.15 17.59
N GLU A 80 -30.64 -12.55 16.39
CA GLU A 80 -31.87 -12.06 15.73
C GLU A 80 -32.40 -13.10 14.71
#